data_AF-A0A8T9QAP2-F1
#
_entry.id   AF-A0A8T9QAP2-F1
#
_cell.length_a   1.000
_cell.length_b   1.000
_cell.length_c   1.000
_cell.angle_alpha   90.00
_cell.angle_beta   90.00
_cell.angle_gamma   90.00
#
_symmetry.space_group_name_H-M   'P 1'
#
loop_
_entity.id
_entity.type
_entity.pdbx_description
1 polymer ?
#
loop_
_entity_poly.entity_id
_entity_poly.type
_entity_poly.pdbx_seq_one_letter_code
_entity_poly.pdbx_strand_id
1 'polypeptide(L)'
;MPGSSAATTVTATAQTVTLTGLTANTAYDFYVTQLCGGTTGSSPISPVGTFTTRTAGPPANDNCASAVTLTPSATSTCSAATSGTVEGATGTTGLATPVGTADDDVWYKFTAAATTHTVTLTGTGDYVQEILSGSCGSLVSVDYSDPSVSTYSGLTVGSTYYVRVYSYGSAFPTTAAAAFTICVTSSPAPSNDACANAVTLTPATTGAACTAATSGTVEGATGTTGLAAPTGTADDDVWYRFTATSTVHTITLTGTGNYVQEILTGSCATPTSVGFSDPNAKTYTGLAVGTSYLVRVYSFGSVPVTGTAGAFTICVTSGAPPANDACANAVTLTPEALNAACSSATSGTVEGASGTTGLATPVGTADDDVWYKFTATATTHTVTLTGTGDYVQEILSGSCAALTSVGYSDPNAKTYSGLTVGTTYFVRVYSYASTSPQRRQRPSPSASPRPLRLRRRPTTTALVQLP
;
A
#
# COMPACT_ATOMS: atom_id res chain seq x y z
N MET A 1 48.72 -24.13 43.71
CA MET A 1 49.74 -25.17 43.45
C MET A 1 49.01 -26.48 43.23
N PRO A 2 49.35 -27.29 42.23
CA PRO A 2 48.80 -28.64 42.06
C PRO A 2 48.90 -29.38 43.41
N GLY A 3 47.76 -29.84 43.95
CA GLY A 3 47.72 -30.47 45.27
C GLY A 3 47.55 -29.52 46.47
N SER A 4 47.03 -28.30 46.31
CA SER A 4 46.41 -27.62 47.46
C SER A 4 45.19 -28.45 47.93
N SER A 5 44.86 -28.40 49.21
CA SER A 5 43.71 -29.13 49.79
C SER A 5 42.33 -28.74 49.22
N ALA A 6 42.30 -27.79 48.28
CA ALA A 6 41.12 -27.33 47.54
C ALA A 6 41.09 -27.80 46.06
N ALA A 7 42.12 -28.53 45.57
CA ALA A 7 42.18 -29.00 44.20
C ALA A 7 41.33 -30.27 44.00
N THR A 8 40.53 -30.31 42.93
CA THR A 8 39.78 -31.50 42.52
C THR A 8 40.54 -32.22 41.41
N THR A 9 40.84 -33.51 41.60
CA THR A 9 41.46 -34.34 40.55
C THR A 9 40.39 -34.98 39.69
N VAL A 10 40.45 -34.75 38.38
CA VAL A 10 39.58 -35.39 37.38
C VAL A 10 40.45 -36.27 36.48
N THR A 11 40.08 -37.54 36.34
CA THR A 11 40.78 -38.50 35.47
C THR A 11 39.95 -38.75 34.22
N ALA A 12 40.55 -38.57 33.04
CA ALA A 12 39.92 -38.83 31.76
C ALA A 12 40.87 -39.62 30.85
N THR A 13 40.32 -40.52 30.04
CA THR A 13 41.03 -41.26 28.99
C THR A 13 40.83 -40.65 27.60
N ALA A 14 39.90 -39.69 27.48
CA ALA A 14 39.62 -38.94 26.26
C ALA A 14 40.49 -37.67 26.18
N GLN A 15 40.69 -37.16 24.96
CA GLN A 15 41.43 -35.91 24.72
C GLN A 15 40.68 -34.66 25.21
N THR A 16 39.38 -34.78 25.49
CA THR A 16 38.53 -33.72 26.04
C THR A 16 37.83 -34.22 27.30
N VAL A 17 37.62 -33.32 28.26
CA VAL A 17 36.93 -33.60 29.53
C VAL A 17 35.98 -32.46 29.86
N THR A 18 34.75 -32.80 30.25
CA THR A 18 33.77 -31.82 30.75
C THR A 18 33.86 -31.75 32.27
N LEU A 19 34.08 -30.55 32.81
CA LEU A 19 34.10 -30.30 34.24
C LEU A 19 32.73 -29.81 34.70
N THR A 20 32.19 -30.42 35.76
CA THR A 20 30.87 -30.09 36.34
C THR A 20 31.00 -29.65 37.79
N GLY A 21 30.03 -28.90 38.31
CA GLY A 21 29.99 -28.49 39.73
C GLY A 21 30.92 -27.34 40.10
N LEU A 22 31.37 -26.57 39.11
CA LEU A 22 32.18 -25.38 39.32
C LEU A 22 31.29 -24.18 39.72
N THR A 23 31.81 -23.32 40.59
CA THR A 23 31.15 -22.09 41.03
C THR A 23 31.14 -21.08 39.89
N ALA A 24 29.98 -20.50 39.57
CA ALA A 24 29.84 -19.46 38.55
C ALA A 24 30.75 -18.25 38.80
N ASN A 25 31.09 -17.53 37.72
CA ASN A 25 31.97 -16.35 37.75
C ASN A 25 33.29 -16.52 38.52
N THR A 26 33.84 -17.74 38.57
CA THR A 26 35.06 -18.05 39.31
C THR A 26 36.18 -18.41 38.35
N ALA A 27 37.34 -17.79 38.53
CA ALA A 27 38.56 -18.13 37.80
C ALA A 27 39.16 -19.41 38.39
N TYR A 28 39.47 -20.36 37.50
CA TYR A 28 40.09 -21.64 37.82
C TYR A 28 41.42 -21.75 37.09
N ASP A 29 42.42 -22.24 37.82
CA ASP A 29 43.65 -22.77 37.25
C ASP A 29 43.46 -24.27 37.01
N PHE A 30 43.91 -24.77 35.87
CA PHE A 30 43.99 -26.21 35.60
C PHE A 30 45.38 -26.61 35.13
N TYR A 31 45.70 -27.87 35.42
CA TYR A 31 46.95 -28.51 35.06
C TYR A 31 46.64 -29.92 34.54
N VAL A 32 47.36 -30.34 33.51
CA VAL A 32 47.24 -31.68 32.92
C VAL A 32 48.48 -32.49 33.27
N THR A 33 48.27 -33.72 33.73
CA THR A 33 49.32 -34.71 34.00
C THR A 33 48.95 -36.02 33.33
N GLN A 34 49.95 -36.79 32.91
CA GLN A 34 49.71 -38.10 32.30
C GLN A 34 49.59 -39.16 33.39
N LEU A 35 48.49 -39.92 33.38
CA LEU A 35 48.33 -41.06 34.26
C LEU A 35 49.04 -42.30 33.66
N CYS A 36 50.27 -42.56 34.10
CA CYS A 36 51.12 -43.65 33.56
C CYS A 36 50.77 -45.06 34.07
N GLY A 37 49.56 -45.29 34.60
CA GLY A 37 49.06 -46.64 34.94
C GLY A 37 49.65 -47.34 36.16
N GLY A 38 50.39 -46.66 37.05
CA GLY A 38 50.97 -47.24 38.27
C GLY A 38 50.87 -46.33 39.50
N THR A 39 51.15 -46.87 40.70
CA THR A 39 51.06 -46.14 42.00
C THR A 39 52.21 -45.16 42.27
N THR A 40 53.23 -45.10 41.39
CA THR A 40 54.47 -44.32 41.61
C THR A 40 54.98 -43.57 40.37
N GLY A 41 54.11 -43.29 39.40
CA GLY A 41 54.50 -42.57 38.18
C GLY A 41 54.61 -41.06 38.40
N SER A 42 55.75 -40.46 38.04
CA SER A 42 55.89 -39.00 37.92
C SER A 42 55.74 -38.59 36.46
N SER A 43 54.68 -37.85 36.13
CA SER A 43 54.57 -37.19 34.82
C SER A 43 54.88 -35.69 34.95
N PRO A 44 55.51 -35.06 33.96
CA PRO A 44 55.58 -33.61 33.89
C PRO A 44 54.18 -32.98 34.00
N ILE A 45 54.07 -31.91 34.78
CA ILE A 45 52.85 -31.10 34.88
C ILE A 45 52.85 -30.12 33.71
N SER A 46 51.73 -29.97 33.01
CA SER A 46 51.59 -28.94 31.98
C SER A 46 51.82 -27.53 32.54
N PRO A 47 52.12 -26.53 31.69
CA PRO A 47 51.92 -25.13 32.06
C PRO A 47 50.50 -24.90 32.61
N VAL A 48 50.33 -23.88 33.45
CA VAL A 48 49.01 -23.50 33.97
C VAL A 48 48.13 -23.05 32.82
N GLY A 49 46.97 -23.68 32.69
CA GLY A 49 45.85 -23.14 31.91
C GLY A 49 44.88 -22.45 32.86
N THR A 50 44.22 -21.40 32.39
CA THR A 50 43.21 -20.70 33.18
C THR A 50 41.90 -20.60 32.42
N PHE A 51 40.78 -20.67 33.14
CA PHE A 51 39.46 -20.36 32.59
C PHE A 51 38.58 -19.75 33.68
N THR A 52 37.59 -18.96 33.29
CA THR A 52 36.58 -18.43 34.21
C THR A 52 35.24 -19.04 33.82
N THR A 53 34.57 -19.67 34.78
CA THR A 53 33.20 -20.15 34.57
C THR A 53 32.26 -18.98 34.33
N ARG A 54 31.22 -19.19 33.52
CA ARG A 54 30.23 -18.16 33.21
C ARG A 54 29.46 -17.69 34.46
N THR A 55 28.97 -16.46 34.42
CA THR A 55 28.17 -15.80 35.46
C THR A 55 26.77 -16.39 35.61
N ALA A 56 26.20 -16.84 34.49
CA ALA A 56 24.91 -17.50 34.42
C ALA A 56 25.03 -18.86 33.69
N GLY A 57 24.17 -19.82 34.06
CA GLY A 57 23.96 -21.02 33.26
C GLY A 57 23.24 -20.69 31.95
N PRO A 58 23.20 -21.62 30.99
CA PRO A 58 22.54 -21.39 29.71
C PRO A 58 21.06 -21.04 29.86
N PRO A 59 20.53 -20.10 29.05
CA PRO A 59 19.10 -19.79 28.99
C PRO A 59 18.27 -21.03 28.64
N ALA A 60 16.97 -21.02 28.97
CA ALA A 60 16.09 -22.15 28.68
C ALA A 60 15.99 -22.47 27.18
N ASN A 61 16.17 -21.46 26.33
CA ASN A 61 16.14 -21.55 24.87
C ASN A 61 17.54 -21.57 24.23
N ASP A 62 18.55 -22.03 24.97
CA ASP A 62 19.90 -22.26 24.48
C ASP A 62 19.96 -23.26 23.31
N ASN A 63 18.99 -24.17 23.22
CA ASN A 63 18.93 -25.17 22.16
C ASN A 63 17.67 -24.97 21.33
N CYS A 64 17.76 -25.20 20.01
CA CYS A 64 16.61 -25.05 19.11
C CYS A 64 15.41 -25.91 19.49
N ALA A 65 15.62 -27.06 20.16
CA ALA A 65 14.55 -27.94 20.60
C ALA A 65 13.64 -27.28 21.66
N SER A 66 14.20 -26.36 22.45
CA SER A 66 13.50 -25.55 23.45
C SER A 66 13.28 -24.11 23.00
N ALA A 67 13.31 -23.85 21.68
CA ALA A 67 13.09 -22.53 21.12
C ALA A 67 11.79 -21.90 21.64
N VAL A 68 11.90 -20.66 22.14
CA VAL A 68 10.75 -19.90 22.64
C VAL A 68 9.84 -19.55 21.48
N THR A 69 8.53 -19.80 21.64
CA THR A 69 7.55 -19.50 20.59
C THR A 69 7.17 -18.03 20.66
N LEU A 70 7.40 -17.31 19.57
CA LEU A 70 6.96 -15.93 19.35
C LEU A 70 5.68 -15.94 18.53
N THR A 71 4.76 -15.03 18.86
CA THR A 71 3.53 -14.80 18.10
C THR A 71 3.72 -13.52 17.29
N PRO A 72 3.75 -13.59 15.94
CA PRO A 72 3.84 -12.40 15.12
C PRO A 72 2.70 -11.43 15.41
N SER A 73 3.01 -10.16 15.69
CA SER A 73 2.00 -9.10 15.74
C SER A 73 1.53 -8.80 14.33
N ALA A 74 0.22 -8.76 14.10
CA ALA A 74 -0.37 -8.41 12.79
C ALA A 74 -0.31 -6.90 12.48
N THR A 75 0.47 -6.14 13.24
CA THR A 75 0.73 -4.72 13.07
C THR A 75 2.22 -4.48 12.94
N SER A 76 2.61 -3.38 12.32
CA SER A 76 4.01 -2.94 12.24
C SER A 76 4.64 -2.56 13.59
N THR A 77 3.89 -2.65 14.69
CA THR A 77 4.31 -2.28 16.03
C THR A 77 4.66 -3.48 16.90
N CYS A 78 5.84 -3.42 17.50
CA CYS A 78 6.34 -4.38 18.48
C CYS A 78 5.64 -4.19 19.83
N SER A 79 4.42 -4.71 19.98
CA SER A 79 3.59 -4.52 21.19
C SER A 79 3.77 -5.59 22.27
N ALA A 80 4.27 -6.77 21.89
CA ALA A 80 4.45 -7.93 22.78
C ALA A 80 5.89 -8.47 22.71
N ALA A 81 6.86 -7.64 23.10
CA ALA A 81 8.26 -8.04 23.10
C ALA A 81 8.54 -9.08 24.21
N THR A 82 9.33 -10.10 23.88
CA THR A 82 9.76 -11.16 24.79
C THR A 82 11.18 -10.86 25.25
N SER A 83 11.44 -10.90 26.55
CA SER A 83 12.80 -10.76 27.08
C SER A 83 13.68 -11.95 26.70
N GLY A 84 14.93 -11.66 26.36
CA GLY A 84 15.94 -12.63 25.96
C GLY A 84 17.33 -12.25 26.44
N THR A 85 18.24 -13.21 26.46
CA THR A 85 19.67 -12.98 26.73
C THR A 85 20.51 -14.04 26.05
N VAL A 86 21.71 -13.67 25.56
CA VAL A 86 22.76 -14.61 25.15
C VAL A 86 23.74 -14.94 26.29
N GLU A 87 23.59 -14.31 27.45
CA GLU A 87 24.44 -14.59 28.62
C GLU A 87 24.23 -16.03 29.07
N GLY A 88 25.32 -16.78 29.22
CA GLY A 88 25.21 -18.18 29.61
C GLY A 88 24.97 -19.15 28.45
N ALA A 89 24.56 -18.68 27.26
CA ALA A 89 24.30 -19.49 26.08
C ALA A 89 25.52 -20.16 25.43
N THR A 90 25.32 -21.31 24.78
CA THR A 90 26.33 -22.09 24.07
C THR A 90 26.07 -22.11 22.57
N GLY A 91 27.12 -22.13 21.76
CA GLY A 91 26.98 -22.14 20.30
C GLY A 91 26.49 -23.47 19.74
N THR A 92 25.60 -23.42 18.77
CA THR A 92 25.13 -24.60 18.04
C THR A 92 26.21 -25.14 17.11
N THR A 93 26.66 -26.38 17.34
CA THR A 93 27.70 -27.02 16.51
C THR A 93 27.15 -27.56 15.19
N GLY A 94 27.92 -27.43 14.11
CA GLY A 94 27.60 -28.04 12.81
C GLY A 94 26.57 -27.28 11.97
N LEU A 95 26.06 -26.16 12.47
CA LEU A 95 25.28 -25.21 11.70
C LEU A 95 26.19 -24.11 11.17
N ALA A 96 26.04 -23.77 9.89
CA ALA A 96 26.83 -22.69 9.30
C ALA A 96 26.51 -21.35 9.97
N THR A 97 27.51 -20.49 10.10
CA THR A 97 27.36 -19.14 10.65
C THR A 97 27.62 -18.14 9.53
N PRO A 98 26.58 -17.46 9.02
CA PRO A 98 26.73 -16.61 7.84
C PRO A 98 27.54 -15.34 8.12
N VAL A 99 27.51 -14.83 9.36
CA VAL A 99 28.26 -13.65 9.81
C VAL A 99 28.51 -13.72 11.31
N GLY A 100 29.56 -13.07 11.81
CA GLY A 100 29.90 -13.06 13.23
C GLY A 100 30.35 -14.42 13.77
N THR A 101 30.26 -14.59 15.09
CA THR A 101 30.65 -15.82 15.80
C THR A 101 29.47 -16.32 16.64
N ALA A 102 28.75 -17.34 16.15
CA ALA A 102 27.62 -17.93 16.88
C ALA A 102 28.08 -18.92 17.96
N ASP A 103 28.87 -18.45 18.93
CA ASP A 103 29.34 -19.26 20.07
C ASP A 103 28.46 -19.14 21.33
N ASP A 104 27.41 -18.31 21.25
CA ASP A 104 26.45 -18.01 22.32
C ASP A 104 25.00 -17.85 21.78
N ASP A 105 24.54 -18.78 20.95
CA ASP A 105 23.23 -18.67 20.31
C ASP A 105 22.03 -19.04 21.20
N VAL A 106 20.93 -18.30 21.04
CA VAL A 106 19.63 -18.61 21.63
C VAL A 106 18.56 -18.64 20.57
N TRP A 107 17.51 -19.42 20.84
CA TRP A 107 16.57 -19.85 19.82
C TRP A 107 15.15 -19.39 20.10
N TYR A 108 14.51 -18.90 19.04
CA TYR A 108 13.09 -18.60 19.00
C TYR A 108 12.47 -19.27 17.78
N LYS A 109 11.15 -19.34 17.73
CA LYS A 109 10.41 -19.81 16.56
C LYS A 109 9.07 -19.10 16.44
N PHE A 110 8.58 -18.94 15.22
CA PHE A 110 7.23 -18.45 14.96
C PHE A 110 6.62 -19.20 13.78
N THR A 111 5.29 -19.21 13.69
CA THR A 111 4.58 -19.68 12.49
C THR A 111 4.27 -18.46 11.63
N ALA A 112 4.68 -18.48 10.37
CA ALA A 112 4.52 -17.35 9.49
C ALA A 112 3.03 -17.03 9.22
N ALA A 113 2.61 -15.81 9.53
CA ALA A 113 1.25 -15.31 9.26
C ALA A 113 1.15 -14.55 7.92
N ALA A 114 2.26 -14.06 7.40
CA ALA A 114 2.40 -13.39 6.10
C ALA A 114 3.65 -13.90 5.33
N THR A 115 3.81 -13.50 4.09
CA THR A 115 5.03 -13.82 3.31
C THR A 115 6.24 -12.98 3.71
N THR A 116 6.01 -11.92 4.49
CA THR A 116 7.03 -11.01 5.03
C THR A 116 6.86 -10.87 6.55
N HIS A 117 7.96 -10.88 7.28
CA HIS A 117 7.99 -10.64 8.73
C HIS A 117 9.18 -9.78 9.09
N THR A 118 9.00 -8.85 10.03
CA THR A 118 10.10 -8.08 10.61
C THR A 118 10.43 -8.64 11.98
N VAL A 119 11.70 -8.94 12.23
CA VAL A 119 12.20 -9.26 13.56
C VAL A 119 12.98 -8.07 14.09
N THR A 120 12.61 -7.68 15.30
CA THR A 120 13.21 -6.54 16.01
C THR A 120 13.80 -7.04 17.33
N LEU A 121 15.10 -6.82 17.48
CA LEU A 121 15.86 -6.92 18.71
C LEU A 121 16.01 -5.51 19.30
N THR A 122 15.81 -5.37 20.60
CA THR A 122 16.06 -4.12 21.34
C THR A 122 16.95 -4.43 22.52
N GLY A 123 18.16 -3.90 22.51
CA GLY A 123 19.18 -4.09 23.53
C GLY A 123 20.36 -3.16 23.26
N THR A 124 21.39 -3.23 24.09
CA THR A 124 22.62 -2.42 23.92
C THR A 124 23.78 -3.20 23.33
N GLY A 125 23.61 -4.51 23.12
CA GLY A 125 24.60 -5.38 22.49
C GLY A 125 24.57 -5.32 20.97
N ASP A 126 25.54 -6.01 20.38
CA ASP A 126 25.68 -6.22 18.95
C ASP A 126 25.27 -7.65 18.63
N TYR A 127 24.11 -7.82 17.97
CA TYR A 127 23.44 -9.10 17.82
C TYR A 127 23.26 -9.45 16.35
N VAL A 128 23.55 -10.68 16.01
CA VAL A 128 23.13 -11.25 14.74
C VAL A 128 21.83 -12.00 14.93
N GLN A 129 20.91 -11.84 13.98
CA GLN A 129 19.70 -12.61 13.85
C GLN A 129 19.69 -13.38 12.53
N GLU A 130 19.28 -14.63 12.57
CA GLU A 130 19.18 -15.49 11.40
C GLU A 130 17.84 -16.21 11.40
N ILE A 131 17.15 -16.18 10.24
CA ILE A 131 15.93 -16.96 10.01
C ILE A 131 16.30 -18.27 9.36
N LEU A 132 15.82 -19.37 9.95
CA LEU A 132 16.05 -20.71 9.46
C LEU A 132 14.73 -21.46 9.26
N SER A 133 14.73 -22.37 8.28
CA SER A 133 13.63 -23.30 8.00
C SER A 133 14.05 -24.74 8.25
N GLY A 134 13.08 -25.65 8.31
CA GLY A 134 13.32 -27.08 8.54
C GLY A 134 13.09 -27.50 9.99
N SER A 135 13.91 -28.43 10.48
CA SER A 135 13.79 -28.96 11.84
C SER A 135 15.15 -29.00 12.51
N CYS A 136 15.16 -28.96 13.84
CA CYS A 136 16.37 -29.08 14.65
C CYS A 136 17.28 -30.24 14.18
N GLY A 137 18.56 -29.95 13.97
CA GLY A 137 19.53 -30.90 13.41
C GLY A 137 19.58 -30.95 11.87
N SER A 138 18.67 -30.27 11.17
CA SER A 138 18.65 -30.13 9.71
C SER A 138 18.08 -28.77 9.29
N LEU A 139 18.40 -27.74 10.06
CA LEU A 139 17.98 -26.37 9.77
C LEU A 139 18.76 -25.82 8.58
N VAL A 140 18.06 -25.05 7.74
CA VAL A 140 18.65 -24.37 6.59
C VAL A 140 18.44 -22.88 6.76
N SER A 141 19.53 -22.12 6.69
CA SER A 141 19.51 -20.66 6.69
C SER A 141 18.67 -20.16 5.52
N VAL A 142 17.67 -19.33 5.81
CA VAL A 142 16.85 -18.64 4.81
C VAL A 142 17.47 -17.29 4.51
N ASP A 143 17.78 -16.54 5.56
CA ASP A 143 18.38 -15.20 5.50
C ASP A 143 18.90 -14.79 6.89
N TYR A 144 19.72 -13.74 6.95
CA TYR A 144 20.33 -13.27 8.20
C TYR A 144 20.56 -11.75 8.19
N SER A 145 20.74 -11.17 9.37
CA SER A 145 20.99 -9.75 9.57
C SER A 145 21.78 -9.49 10.84
N ASP A 146 22.77 -8.63 10.74
CA ASP A 146 23.48 -8.02 11.87
C ASP A 146 22.76 -6.75 12.42
N PRO A 147 22.06 -5.96 11.58
CA PRO A 147 21.13 -4.97 12.11
C PRO A 147 20.08 -5.59 13.05
N SER A 148 19.82 -4.91 14.17
CA SER A 148 18.84 -5.32 15.18
C SER A 148 17.38 -5.27 14.68
N VAL A 149 17.13 -4.70 13.50
CA VAL A 149 15.82 -4.71 12.84
C VAL A 149 16.03 -5.21 11.42
N SER A 150 15.33 -6.29 11.05
CA SER A 150 15.39 -6.85 9.70
C SER A 150 14.05 -7.37 9.25
N THR A 151 13.74 -7.19 7.97
CA THR A 151 12.55 -7.71 7.31
C THR A 151 12.93 -8.87 6.42
N TYR A 152 12.35 -10.02 6.70
CA TYR A 152 12.53 -11.25 5.96
C TYR A 152 11.34 -11.47 5.03
N SER A 153 11.61 -11.86 3.79
CA SER A 153 10.59 -12.06 2.74
C SER A 153 10.64 -13.46 2.16
N GLY A 154 9.64 -13.84 1.36
CA GLY A 154 9.57 -15.17 0.75
C GLY A 154 9.22 -16.29 1.74
N LEU A 155 8.69 -15.94 2.91
CA LEU A 155 8.25 -16.93 3.90
C LEU A 155 6.94 -17.60 3.45
N THR A 156 6.77 -18.88 3.76
CA THR A 156 5.54 -19.61 3.44
C THR A 156 4.58 -19.51 4.62
N VAL A 157 3.39 -18.92 4.38
CA VAL A 157 2.33 -18.80 5.39
C VAL A 157 1.96 -20.18 5.95
N GLY A 158 1.87 -20.28 7.28
CA GLY A 158 1.59 -21.54 8.00
C GLY A 158 2.82 -22.40 8.30
N SER A 159 3.99 -22.12 7.70
CA SER A 159 5.24 -22.81 8.03
C SER A 159 5.87 -22.23 9.30
N THR A 160 6.54 -23.08 10.09
CA THR A 160 7.35 -22.66 11.23
C THR A 160 8.76 -22.29 10.79
N TYR A 161 9.21 -21.12 11.23
CA TYR A 161 10.58 -20.63 11.07
C TYR A 161 11.23 -20.47 12.44
N TYR A 162 12.54 -20.70 12.49
CA TYR A 162 13.37 -20.49 13.67
C TYR A 162 14.13 -19.17 13.54
N VAL A 163 14.26 -18.44 14.65
CA VAL A 163 15.14 -17.26 14.76
C VAL A 163 16.29 -17.65 15.67
N ARG A 164 17.51 -17.68 15.13
CA ARG A 164 18.74 -17.84 15.90
C ARG A 164 19.29 -16.45 16.20
N VAL A 165 19.56 -16.16 17.47
CA VAL A 165 20.13 -14.87 17.91
C VAL A 165 21.43 -15.13 18.67
N TYR A 166 22.51 -14.46 18.31
CA TYR A 166 23.82 -14.60 18.95
C TYR A 166 24.58 -13.26 18.96
N SER A 167 25.62 -13.13 19.76
CA SER A 167 26.45 -11.91 19.73
C SER A 167 27.42 -11.92 18.54
N TYR A 168 27.71 -10.76 17.95
CA TYR A 168 28.53 -10.70 16.74
C TYR A 168 29.97 -11.20 16.96
N GLY A 169 30.59 -10.81 18.07
CA GLY A 169 32.00 -11.07 18.37
C GLY A 169 32.24 -12.41 19.08
N SER A 170 33.49 -12.86 19.10
CA SER A 170 33.92 -14.07 19.85
C SER A 170 34.23 -13.80 21.33
N ALA A 171 34.13 -12.55 21.77
CA ALA A 171 34.29 -12.17 23.17
C ALA A 171 32.92 -12.13 23.82
N PHE A 172 32.76 -12.82 24.94
CA PHE A 172 31.48 -12.86 25.62
C PHE A 172 30.98 -11.46 25.99
N PRO A 173 29.71 -11.14 25.68
CA PRO A 173 29.14 -9.85 26.01
C PRO A 173 29.01 -9.69 27.53
N THR A 174 29.05 -8.43 27.99
CA THR A 174 28.66 -8.11 29.37
C THR A 174 27.18 -8.46 29.61
N THR A 175 26.75 -8.68 30.85
CA THR A 175 25.34 -8.93 31.20
C THR A 175 24.38 -7.92 30.57
N ALA A 176 24.74 -6.63 30.56
CA ALA A 176 23.93 -5.58 29.95
C ALA A 176 23.88 -5.69 28.42
N ALA A 177 25.01 -5.98 27.78
CA ALA A 177 25.08 -6.17 26.33
C ALA A 177 24.45 -7.51 25.89
N ALA A 178 24.39 -8.50 26.77
CA ALA A 178 23.80 -9.80 26.47
C ALA A 178 22.27 -9.78 26.49
N ALA A 179 21.66 -8.85 27.24
CA ALA A 179 20.22 -8.76 27.42
C ALA A 179 19.53 -7.96 26.30
N PHE A 180 18.42 -8.48 25.81
CA PHE A 180 17.59 -7.84 24.78
C PHE A 180 16.10 -8.17 24.96
N THR A 181 15.24 -7.51 24.19
CA THR A 181 13.89 -7.99 23.91
C THR A 181 13.76 -8.29 22.43
N ILE A 182 13.02 -9.35 22.08
CA ILE A 182 12.72 -9.74 20.71
C ILE A 182 11.22 -9.68 20.45
N CYS A 183 10.84 -9.24 19.25
CA CYS A 183 9.48 -9.42 18.73
C CYS A 183 9.51 -9.68 17.23
N VAL A 184 8.42 -10.28 16.75
CA VAL A 184 8.16 -10.48 15.34
C VAL A 184 6.89 -9.73 14.99
N THR A 185 6.92 -8.96 13.91
CA THR A 185 5.75 -8.31 13.33
C THR A 185 5.54 -8.81 11.91
N SER A 186 4.31 -8.69 11.42
CA SER A 186 3.91 -9.06 10.06
C SER A 186 2.71 -8.22 9.65
N SER A 187 2.55 -8.01 8.35
CA SER A 187 1.38 -7.38 7.78
C SER A 187 0.69 -8.41 6.87
N PRO A 188 -0.25 -9.21 7.39
CA PRO A 188 -0.94 -10.20 6.58
C PRO A 188 -1.75 -9.53 5.48
N ALA A 189 -1.82 -10.18 4.32
CA ALA A 189 -2.59 -9.69 3.19
C ALA A 189 -4.05 -9.43 3.59
N PRO A 190 -4.63 -8.28 3.21
CA PRO A 190 -6.05 -8.00 3.42
C PRO A 190 -6.94 -9.07 2.79
N SER A 191 -8.14 -9.28 3.32
CA SER A 191 -9.07 -10.30 2.78
C SER A 191 -9.43 -10.09 1.30
N ASN A 192 -9.37 -8.84 0.86
CA ASN A 192 -9.67 -8.40 -0.50
C ASN A 192 -8.43 -8.13 -1.36
N ASP A 193 -7.30 -8.72 -1.00
CA ASP A 193 -6.06 -8.73 -1.78
C ASP A 193 -6.27 -9.36 -3.17
N ALA A 194 -6.98 -10.49 -3.22
CA ALA A 194 -7.38 -11.09 -4.49
C ALA A 194 -8.68 -10.47 -5.03
N CYS A 195 -8.72 -10.14 -6.32
CA CYS A 195 -9.93 -9.65 -7.00
C CYS A 195 -11.16 -10.54 -6.78
N ALA A 196 -10.98 -11.87 -6.71
CA ALA A 196 -12.08 -12.81 -6.45
C ALA A 196 -12.82 -12.52 -5.11
N ASN A 197 -12.12 -11.93 -4.15
CA ASN A 197 -12.62 -11.55 -2.83
C ASN A 197 -12.97 -10.06 -2.74
N ALA A 198 -13.15 -9.38 -3.87
CA ALA A 198 -13.48 -7.95 -3.91
C ALA A 198 -14.65 -7.60 -2.98
N VAL A 199 -14.40 -6.66 -2.06
CA VAL A 199 -15.42 -6.21 -1.10
C VAL A 199 -16.52 -5.45 -1.85
N THR A 200 -17.78 -5.81 -1.60
CA THR A 200 -18.92 -5.14 -2.23
C THR A 200 -19.20 -3.82 -1.53
N LEU A 201 -19.06 -2.72 -2.27
CA LEU A 201 -19.46 -1.39 -1.87
C LEU A 201 -20.89 -1.12 -2.33
N THR A 202 -21.65 -0.43 -1.50
CA THR A 202 -22.99 0.05 -1.83
C THR A 202 -22.88 1.54 -2.12
N PRO A 203 -23.14 2.01 -3.35
CA PRO A 203 -23.19 3.43 -3.64
C PRO A 203 -24.20 4.13 -2.73
N ALA A 204 -23.85 5.32 -2.24
CA ALA A 204 -24.79 6.16 -1.51
C ALA A 204 -26.00 6.49 -2.41
N THR A 205 -27.15 6.75 -1.78
CA THR A 205 -28.32 7.26 -2.52
C THR A 205 -27.95 8.52 -3.26
N THR A 206 -28.41 8.67 -4.50
CA THR A 206 -28.07 9.81 -5.36
C THR A 206 -28.29 11.15 -4.65
N GLY A 207 -27.27 12.01 -4.66
CA GLY A 207 -27.29 13.32 -4.00
C GLY A 207 -27.02 13.30 -2.49
N ALA A 208 -26.90 12.13 -1.87
CA ALA A 208 -26.54 12.02 -0.46
C ALA A 208 -25.03 11.89 -0.26
N ALA A 209 -24.56 12.33 0.90
CA ALA A 209 -23.21 12.05 1.36
C ALA A 209 -23.05 10.56 1.69
N CYS A 210 -21.82 10.07 1.63
CA CYS A 210 -21.47 8.73 2.11
C CYS A 210 -21.54 8.70 3.65
N THR A 211 -22.48 7.93 4.20
CA THR A 211 -22.66 7.79 5.66
C THR A 211 -21.99 6.54 6.24
N ALA A 212 -21.65 5.56 5.39
CA ALA A 212 -21.01 4.31 5.78
C ALA A 212 -19.81 4.03 4.85
N ALA A 213 -18.70 4.70 5.12
CA ALA A 213 -17.44 4.42 4.42
C ALA A 213 -16.91 3.03 4.80
N THR A 214 -16.37 2.30 3.82
CA THR A 214 -15.77 0.98 4.07
C THR A 214 -14.29 1.14 4.38
N SER A 215 -13.82 0.59 5.49
CA SER A 215 -12.39 0.59 5.82
C SER A 215 -11.60 -0.31 4.87
N GLY A 216 -10.38 0.10 4.56
CA GLY A 216 -9.45 -0.60 3.68
C GLY A 216 -8.00 -0.35 4.07
N THR A 217 -7.11 -1.20 3.58
CA THR A 217 -5.66 -1.00 3.65
C THR A 217 -4.99 -1.65 2.47
N VAL A 218 -3.90 -1.08 1.97
CA VAL A 218 -2.96 -1.72 1.02
C VAL A 218 -1.78 -2.36 1.75
N GLU A 219 -1.65 -2.15 3.06
CA GLU A 219 -0.59 -2.74 3.85
C GLU A 219 -0.68 -4.27 3.85
N GLY A 220 0.41 -4.94 3.46
CA GLY A 220 0.48 -6.40 3.37
C GLY A 220 -0.14 -6.98 2.10
N ALA A 221 -0.79 -6.16 1.26
CA ALA A 221 -1.34 -6.59 -0.01
C ALA A 221 -0.25 -6.98 -1.02
N THR A 222 -0.64 -7.73 -2.03
CA THR A 222 0.20 -8.21 -3.12
C THR A 222 -0.32 -7.70 -4.45
N GLY A 223 0.58 -7.45 -5.40
CA GLY A 223 0.20 -6.97 -6.72
C GLY A 223 -0.44 -8.06 -7.57
N THR A 224 -1.54 -7.72 -8.25
CA THR A 224 -2.16 -8.61 -9.23
C THR A 224 -1.23 -8.81 -10.45
N THR A 225 -0.73 -10.04 -10.61
CA THR A 225 0.19 -10.39 -11.70
C THR A 225 -0.48 -10.33 -13.07
N GLY A 226 0.20 -9.75 -14.07
CA GLY A 226 -0.26 -9.73 -15.45
C GLY A 226 -1.29 -8.65 -15.78
N LEU A 227 -1.73 -7.87 -14.78
CA LEU A 227 -2.57 -6.70 -15.00
C LEU A 227 -1.74 -5.42 -14.95
N ALA A 228 -1.67 -4.71 -16.07
CA ALA A 228 -0.93 -3.45 -16.15
C ALA A 228 -1.51 -2.39 -15.19
N ALA A 229 -0.63 -1.58 -14.61
CA ALA A 229 -1.03 -0.39 -13.85
C ALA A 229 -1.08 0.81 -14.81
N PRO A 230 -2.19 1.56 -14.89
CA PRO A 230 -2.26 2.74 -15.75
C PRO A 230 -1.36 3.90 -15.28
N THR A 231 -1.02 3.93 -14.00
CA THR A 231 -0.05 4.85 -13.37
C THR A 231 0.45 4.25 -12.06
N GLY A 232 1.56 4.75 -11.53
CA GLY A 232 2.15 4.24 -10.28
C GLY A 232 2.65 2.80 -10.38
N THR A 233 2.81 2.14 -9.23
CA THR A 233 3.24 0.74 -9.13
C THR A 233 2.17 -0.05 -8.39
N ALA A 234 1.46 -0.95 -9.08
CA ALA A 234 0.41 -1.75 -8.45
C ALA A 234 0.97 -3.06 -7.89
N ASP A 235 1.92 -2.97 -6.96
CA ASP A 235 2.54 -4.10 -6.27
C ASP A 235 1.86 -4.47 -4.94
N ASP A 236 0.81 -3.73 -4.57
CA ASP A 236 0.06 -3.87 -3.31
C ASP A 236 -1.45 -3.58 -3.49
N ASP A 237 -2.08 -4.19 -4.49
CA ASP A 237 -3.47 -3.88 -4.82
C ASP A 237 -4.52 -4.60 -3.96
N VAL A 238 -5.59 -3.86 -3.64
CA VAL A 238 -6.78 -4.40 -3.00
C VAL A 238 -8.03 -4.08 -3.82
N TRP A 239 -9.02 -4.95 -3.72
CA TRP A 239 -10.14 -4.97 -4.64
C TRP A 239 -11.48 -4.70 -3.96
N TYR A 240 -12.30 -3.93 -4.65
CA TYR A 240 -13.69 -3.68 -4.32
C TYR A 240 -14.54 -3.84 -5.57
N ARG A 241 -15.86 -3.88 -5.39
CA ARG A 241 -16.82 -3.86 -6.48
C ARG A 241 -18.07 -3.11 -6.10
N PHE A 242 -18.76 -2.51 -7.05
CA PHE A 242 -20.10 -1.95 -6.83
C PHE A 242 -20.95 -2.13 -8.08
N THR A 243 -22.27 -2.15 -7.89
CA THR A 243 -23.22 -2.07 -9.02
C THR A 243 -23.60 -0.62 -9.23
N ALA A 244 -23.39 -0.08 -10.43
CA ALA A 244 -23.69 1.30 -10.72
C ALA A 244 -25.19 1.59 -10.59
N THR A 245 -25.55 2.60 -9.81
CA THR A 245 -26.93 3.10 -9.64
C THR A 245 -27.21 4.39 -10.42
N SER A 246 -26.19 4.89 -11.12
CA SER A 246 -26.17 6.13 -11.89
C SER A 246 -25.10 5.97 -12.98
N THR A 247 -25.21 6.75 -14.05
CA THR A 247 -24.18 6.85 -15.09
C THR A 247 -22.92 7.58 -14.61
N VAL A 248 -23.01 8.25 -13.45
CA VAL A 248 -21.94 9.01 -12.83
C VAL A 248 -21.74 8.60 -11.37
N HIS A 249 -20.51 8.22 -11.02
CA HIS A 249 -20.11 7.90 -9.65
C HIS A 249 -18.78 8.55 -9.32
N THR A 250 -18.69 9.17 -8.15
CA THR A 250 -17.44 9.62 -7.54
C THR A 250 -16.97 8.56 -6.55
N ILE A 251 -15.73 8.11 -6.71
CA ILE A 251 -15.04 7.28 -5.73
C ILE A 251 -14.06 8.16 -4.95
N THR A 252 -14.17 8.09 -3.63
CA THR A 252 -13.36 8.86 -2.68
C THR A 252 -12.65 7.92 -1.72
N LEU A 253 -11.34 8.03 -1.67
CA LEU A 253 -10.45 7.43 -0.68
C LEU A 253 -10.11 8.50 0.37
N THR A 254 -10.26 8.17 1.65
CA THR A 254 -9.87 9.05 2.75
C THR A 254 -8.79 8.36 3.57
N GLY A 255 -7.59 8.91 3.58
CA GLY A 255 -6.42 8.40 4.30
C GLY A 255 -5.23 9.34 4.11
N THR A 256 -4.10 9.03 4.73
CA THR A 256 -2.88 9.86 4.61
C THR A 256 -1.93 9.39 3.50
N GLY A 257 -2.16 8.20 2.94
CA GLY A 257 -1.36 7.65 1.85
C GLY A 257 -1.64 8.30 0.48
N ASN A 258 -0.74 8.03 -0.46
CA ASN A 258 -0.92 8.35 -1.87
C ASN A 258 -1.39 7.10 -2.62
N TYR A 259 -2.67 7.07 -3.00
CA TYR A 259 -3.31 5.88 -3.55
C TYR A 259 -3.74 6.11 -4.99
N VAL A 260 -3.53 5.11 -5.83
CA VAL A 260 -4.15 5.06 -7.14
C VAL A 260 -5.45 4.26 -7.03
N GLN A 261 -6.50 4.78 -7.67
CA GLN A 261 -7.77 4.09 -7.87
C GLN A 261 -8.02 3.87 -9.35
N GLU A 262 -8.51 2.70 -9.70
CA GLU A 262 -8.87 2.32 -11.07
C GLU A 262 -10.25 1.65 -11.06
N ILE A 263 -11.16 2.13 -11.90
CA ILE A 263 -12.41 1.42 -12.21
C ILE A 263 -12.17 0.52 -13.41
N LEU A 264 -12.56 -0.74 -13.28
CA LEU A 264 -12.52 -1.73 -14.34
C LEU A 264 -13.91 -2.36 -14.55
N THR A 265 -14.18 -2.80 -15.79
CA THR A 265 -15.33 -3.63 -16.15
C THR A 265 -14.88 -5.05 -16.51
N GLY A 266 -15.83 -5.98 -16.65
CA GLY A 266 -15.55 -7.38 -16.95
C GLY A 266 -15.34 -8.24 -15.70
N SER A 267 -14.66 -9.38 -15.87
CA SER A 267 -14.39 -10.32 -14.79
C SER A 267 -12.98 -10.13 -14.22
N CYS A 268 -12.71 -10.67 -13.02
CA CYS A 268 -11.36 -10.67 -12.44
C CYS A 268 -10.30 -11.37 -13.31
N ALA A 269 -10.69 -12.26 -14.23
CA ALA A 269 -9.76 -12.93 -15.13
C ALA A 269 -9.35 -12.04 -16.32
N THR A 270 -10.21 -11.13 -16.75
CA THR A 270 -10.00 -10.26 -17.92
C THR A 270 -10.61 -8.87 -17.68
N PRO A 271 -10.16 -8.14 -16.64
CA PRO A 271 -10.73 -6.84 -16.35
C PRO A 271 -10.24 -5.83 -17.39
N THR A 272 -11.12 -4.91 -17.77
CA THR A 272 -10.81 -3.83 -18.72
C THR A 272 -10.91 -2.50 -18.02
N SER A 273 -9.82 -1.71 -18.04
CA SER A 273 -9.80 -0.37 -17.44
C SER A 273 -10.83 0.55 -18.11
N VAL A 274 -11.68 1.15 -17.29
CA VAL A 274 -12.63 2.20 -17.71
C VAL A 274 -12.05 3.58 -17.40
N GLY A 275 -11.24 3.68 -16.33
CA GLY A 275 -10.46 4.86 -16.02
C GLY A 275 -9.78 4.77 -14.66
N PHE A 276 -8.86 5.70 -14.40
CA PHE A 276 -8.04 5.68 -13.19
C PHE A 276 -7.71 7.09 -12.66
N SER A 277 -7.25 7.19 -11.42
CA SER A 277 -6.87 8.42 -10.73
C SER A 277 -5.76 8.15 -9.72
N ASP A 278 -4.73 8.98 -9.69
CA ASP A 278 -3.85 9.14 -8.52
C ASP A 278 -4.44 10.10 -7.47
N PRO A 279 -5.23 11.13 -7.84
CA PRO A 279 -6.02 11.82 -6.84
C PRO A 279 -6.98 10.86 -6.10
N ASN A 280 -6.97 10.98 -4.77
CA ASN A 280 -7.82 10.24 -3.83
C ASN A 280 -9.34 10.47 -4.02
N ALA A 281 -9.76 11.35 -4.93
CA ALA A 281 -11.16 11.47 -5.34
C ALA A 281 -11.25 11.63 -6.86
N LYS A 282 -12.15 10.86 -7.49
CA LYS A 282 -12.42 10.97 -8.94
C LYS A 282 -13.87 10.67 -9.26
N THR A 283 -14.46 11.52 -10.11
CA THR A 283 -15.75 11.28 -10.76
C THR A 283 -15.53 10.48 -12.05
N TYR A 284 -16.22 9.35 -12.15
CA TYR A 284 -16.29 8.48 -13.32
C TYR A 284 -17.66 8.64 -13.96
N THR A 285 -17.68 8.79 -15.28
CA THR A 285 -18.87 9.03 -16.09
C THR A 285 -19.04 7.92 -17.14
N GLY A 286 -20.20 7.86 -17.80
CA GLY A 286 -20.48 6.85 -18.83
C GLY A 286 -20.62 5.42 -18.28
N LEU A 287 -20.94 5.27 -16.99
CA LEU A 287 -21.16 3.97 -16.37
C LEU A 287 -22.55 3.43 -16.76
N ALA A 288 -22.67 2.14 -16.99
CA ALA A 288 -23.94 1.50 -17.29
C ALA A 288 -24.66 1.12 -16.00
N VAL A 289 -25.83 1.72 -15.75
CA VAL A 289 -26.66 1.41 -14.57
C VAL A 289 -27.00 -0.08 -14.54
N GLY A 290 -26.87 -0.70 -13.37
CA GLY A 290 -27.06 -2.15 -13.16
C GLY A 290 -25.82 -3.00 -13.49
N THR A 291 -24.76 -2.42 -14.06
CA THR A 291 -23.50 -3.14 -14.32
C THR A 291 -22.63 -3.14 -13.07
N SER A 292 -22.00 -4.29 -12.80
CA SER A 292 -21.00 -4.41 -11.75
C SER A 292 -19.63 -3.94 -12.26
N TYR A 293 -19.01 -3.02 -11.52
CA TYR A 293 -17.66 -2.53 -11.77
C TYR A 293 -16.73 -2.97 -10.65
N LEU A 294 -15.49 -3.27 -11.00
CA LEU A 294 -14.39 -3.50 -10.07
C LEU A 294 -13.71 -2.17 -9.76
N VAL A 295 -13.23 -2.01 -8.54
CA VAL A 295 -12.38 -0.90 -8.12
C VAL A 295 -11.10 -1.50 -7.56
N ARG A 296 -9.98 -1.23 -8.23
CA ARG A 296 -8.64 -1.59 -7.78
C ARG A 296 -8.03 -0.39 -7.08
N VAL A 297 -7.49 -0.58 -5.88
CA VAL A 297 -6.81 0.47 -5.11
C VAL A 297 -5.41 -0.04 -4.75
N TYR A 298 -4.38 0.75 -5.00
CA TYR A 298 -2.98 0.41 -4.70
C TYR A 298 -2.19 1.67 -4.34
N SER A 299 -0.99 1.54 -3.76
CA SER A 299 -0.15 2.70 -3.45
C SER A 299 0.56 3.21 -4.71
N PHE A 300 0.87 4.51 -4.78
CA PHE A 300 1.49 5.05 -6.00
C PHE A 300 2.94 4.56 -6.21
N GLY A 301 3.70 4.44 -5.13
CA GLY A 301 5.13 4.11 -5.16
C GLY A 301 5.40 2.61 -5.03
N SER A 302 6.65 2.21 -5.23
CA SER A 302 7.09 0.80 -5.09
C SER A 302 7.67 0.48 -3.71
N VAL A 303 7.48 1.38 -2.74
CA VAL A 303 7.95 1.19 -1.36
C VAL A 303 6.74 0.76 -0.55
N PRO A 304 6.77 -0.43 0.09
CA PRO A 304 5.65 -0.91 0.88
C PRO A 304 5.19 0.14 1.90
N VAL A 305 3.91 0.48 1.86
CA VAL A 305 3.29 1.41 2.81
C VAL A 305 2.77 0.64 4.02
N THR A 306 2.96 1.20 5.22
CA THR A 306 2.57 0.57 6.49
C THR A 306 1.83 1.54 7.40
N GLY A 307 1.07 1.00 8.35
CA GLY A 307 0.35 1.78 9.35
C GLY A 307 -0.68 2.74 8.73
N THR A 308 -0.74 3.97 9.25
CA THR A 308 -1.75 4.95 8.82
C THR A 308 -1.61 5.37 7.35
N ALA A 309 -0.42 5.23 6.76
CA ALA A 309 -0.19 5.54 5.35
C ALA A 309 -0.69 4.45 4.40
N GLY A 310 -0.87 3.22 4.88
CA GLY A 310 -1.52 2.14 4.11
C GLY A 310 -3.04 2.10 4.30
N ALA A 311 -3.54 2.63 5.43
CA ALA A 311 -4.96 2.61 5.79
C ALA A 311 -5.79 3.73 5.15
N PHE A 312 -7.01 3.39 4.74
CA PHE A 312 -7.98 4.35 4.19
C PHE A 312 -9.43 3.92 4.45
N THR A 313 -10.37 4.81 4.15
CA THR A 313 -11.77 4.45 3.93
C THR A 313 -12.17 4.77 2.50
N ILE A 314 -12.99 3.93 1.88
CA ILE A 314 -13.52 4.10 0.52
C ILE A 314 -15.03 4.38 0.55
N CYS A 315 -15.46 5.30 -0.30
CA CYS A 315 -16.85 5.68 -0.51
C CYS A 315 -17.16 5.81 -2.01
N VAL A 316 -18.39 5.42 -2.38
CA VAL A 316 -18.95 5.63 -3.72
C VAL A 316 -20.20 6.48 -3.58
N THR A 317 -20.23 7.63 -4.25
CA THR A 317 -21.36 8.58 -4.21
C THR A 317 -21.72 9.03 -5.61
N SER A 318 -22.97 9.45 -5.83
CA SER A 318 -23.38 10.17 -7.03
C SER A 318 -23.88 11.56 -6.66
N GLY A 319 -23.53 12.56 -7.46
CA GLY A 319 -24.11 13.91 -7.33
C GLY A 319 -25.63 13.87 -7.47
N ALA A 320 -26.31 14.87 -6.88
CA ALA A 320 -27.71 15.08 -7.20
C ALA A 320 -27.81 15.51 -8.67
N PRO A 321 -28.80 15.02 -9.44
CA PRO A 321 -29.03 15.53 -10.78
C PRO A 321 -29.30 17.03 -10.73
N PRO A 322 -28.93 17.79 -11.78
CA PRO A 322 -29.27 19.20 -11.87
C PRO A 322 -30.80 19.39 -11.79
N ALA A 323 -31.26 20.51 -11.23
CA ALA A 323 -32.68 20.75 -11.00
C ALA A 323 -33.55 20.64 -12.27
N ASN A 324 -32.93 20.90 -13.43
CA ASN A 324 -33.55 20.87 -14.75
C ASN A 324 -33.22 19.60 -15.57
N ASP A 325 -32.84 18.52 -14.89
CA ASP A 325 -32.66 17.17 -15.46
C ASP A 325 -33.95 16.63 -16.11
N ALA A 326 -35.11 16.90 -15.51
CA ALA A 326 -36.39 16.55 -16.10
C ALA A 326 -36.98 17.70 -16.95
N CYS A 327 -37.53 17.38 -18.13
CA CYS A 327 -38.24 18.34 -18.99
C CYS A 327 -39.33 19.14 -18.24
N ALA A 328 -40.03 18.51 -17.29
CA ALA A 328 -41.06 19.18 -16.50
C ALA A 328 -40.49 20.36 -15.68
N ASN A 329 -39.22 20.29 -15.31
CA ASN A 329 -38.48 21.30 -14.54
C ASN A 329 -37.63 22.20 -15.44
N ALA A 330 -37.89 22.21 -16.76
CA ALA A 330 -37.14 23.01 -17.71
C ALA A 330 -37.03 24.49 -17.26
N VAL A 331 -35.80 24.99 -17.18
CA VAL A 331 -35.53 26.36 -16.76
C VAL A 331 -36.01 27.32 -17.84
N THR A 332 -36.80 28.31 -17.46
CA THR A 332 -37.29 29.33 -18.39
C THR A 332 -36.17 30.27 -18.78
N LEU A 333 -35.86 30.32 -20.07
CA LEU A 333 -35.03 31.33 -20.71
C LEU A 333 -35.91 32.46 -21.22
N THR A 334 -35.43 33.68 -21.06
CA THR A 334 -36.07 34.87 -21.64
C THR A 334 -35.27 35.25 -22.89
N PRO A 335 -35.85 35.17 -24.10
CA PRO A 335 -35.17 35.64 -25.29
C PRO A 335 -34.82 37.12 -25.16
N GLU A 336 -33.57 37.46 -25.49
CA GLU A 336 -33.12 38.84 -25.54
C GLU A 336 -33.90 39.63 -26.62
N ALA A 337 -33.87 40.96 -26.53
CA ALA A 337 -34.48 41.81 -27.55
C ALA A 337 -33.86 41.55 -28.94
N LEU A 338 -34.63 41.79 -30.00
CA LEU A 338 -34.16 41.62 -31.37
C LEU A 338 -32.85 42.40 -31.60
N ASN A 339 -31.84 41.72 -32.14
CA ASN A 339 -30.48 42.24 -32.39
C ASN A 339 -29.67 42.61 -31.13
N ALA A 340 -30.13 42.28 -29.92
CA ALA A 340 -29.33 42.41 -28.72
C ALA A 340 -28.30 41.27 -28.63
N ALA A 341 -27.14 41.56 -28.02
CA ALA A 341 -26.16 40.53 -27.70
C ALA A 341 -26.69 39.62 -26.58
N CYS A 342 -26.36 38.33 -26.63
CA CYS A 342 -26.65 37.38 -25.55
C CYS A 342 -25.79 37.73 -24.32
N SER A 343 -26.31 38.59 -23.46
CA SER A 343 -25.57 39.17 -22.33
C SER A 343 -25.89 38.49 -21.00
N SER A 344 -27.01 37.77 -20.95
CA SER A 344 -27.51 37.07 -19.76
C SER A 344 -27.58 35.56 -19.98
N ALA A 345 -26.42 34.89 -19.93
CA ALA A 345 -26.38 33.42 -20.02
C ALA A 345 -26.91 32.78 -18.73
N THR A 346 -27.80 31.78 -18.88
CA THR A 346 -28.22 30.93 -17.77
C THR A 346 -27.19 29.80 -17.59
N SER A 347 -26.62 29.70 -16.38
CA SER A 347 -25.68 28.62 -16.07
C SER A 347 -26.40 27.27 -15.93
N GLY A 348 -25.77 26.20 -16.40
CA GLY A 348 -26.20 24.84 -16.14
C GLY A 348 -25.06 23.84 -16.29
N THR A 349 -25.33 22.58 -15.96
CA THR A 349 -24.38 21.46 -16.07
C THR A 349 -25.15 20.21 -16.50
N VAL A 350 -24.54 19.39 -17.36
CA VAL A 350 -25.04 18.04 -17.69
C VAL A 350 -24.51 16.99 -16.69
N GLU A 351 -23.58 17.36 -15.80
CA GLU A 351 -23.00 16.43 -14.84
C GLU A 351 -24.06 15.90 -13.86
N GLY A 352 -24.20 14.57 -13.83
CA GLY A 352 -25.18 13.88 -12.98
C GLY A 352 -26.61 13.91 -13.52
N ALA A 353 -26.85 14.53 -14.69
CA ALA A 353 -28.13 14.43 -15.39
C ALA A 353 -28.35 13.02 -15.95
N SER A 354 -29.61 12.74 -16.26
CA SER A 354 -30.10 11.48 -16.78
C SER A 354 -30.58 11.63 -18.22
N GLY A 355 -30.49 10.55 -18.99
CA GLY A 355 -31.03 10.51 -20.35
C GLY A 355 -32.56 10.40 -20.35
N THR A 356 -33.20 11.10 -21.28
CA THR A 356 -34.65 11.06 -21.50
C THR A 356 -35.00 9.85 -22.38
N THR A 357 -35.62 8.83 -21.78
CA THR A 357 -36.02 7.62 -22.49
C THR A 357 -37.12 7.89 -23.53
N GLY A 358 -37.04 7.25 -24.69
CA GLY A 358 -38.09 7.29 -25.72
C GLY A 358 -38.08 8.53 -26.61
N LEU A 359 -37.18 9.47 -26.37
CA LEU A 359 -36.94 10.61 -27.25
C LEU A 359 -35.80 10.28 -28.21
N ALA A 360 -36.00 10.50 -29.51
CA ALA A 360 -34.96 10.26 -30.51
C ALA A 360 -33.74 11.16 -30.24
N THR A 361 -32.55 10.61 -30.49
CA THR A 361 -31.29 11.34 -30.38
C THR A 361 -30.74 11.55 -31.80
N PRO A 362 -30.86 12.77 -32.36
CA PRO A 362 -30.47 13.01 -33.74
C PRO A 362 -28.96 12.90 -34.00
N VAL A 363 -28.13 13.21 -33.00
CA VAL A 363 -26.66 13.08 -33.03
C VAL A 363 -26.14 13.00 -31.59
N GLY A 364 -24.94 12.45 -31.40
CA GLY A 364 -24.31 12.37 -30.08
C GLY A 364 -24.93 11.31 -29.16
N THR A 365 -24.71 11.44 -27.85
CA THR A 365 -25.18 10.50 -26.84
C THR A 365 -26.01 11.25 -25.80
N ALA A 366 -27.32 11.16 -25.88
CA ALA A 366 -28.22 11.88 -24.98
C ALA A 366 -28.51 11.07 -23.69
N ASP A 367 -27.45 10.80 -22.92
CA ASP A 367 -27.50 10.09 -21.64
C ASP A 367 -27.46 11.01 -20.41
N ASP A 368 -27.35 12.32 -20.63
CA ASP A 368 -27.19 13.38 -19.62
C ASP A 368 -27.98 14.66 -19.97
N ASP A 369 -29.30 14.54 -20.14
CA ASP A 369 -30.13 15.64 -20.62
C ASP A 369 -30.39 16.72 -19.57
N VAL A 370 -30.21 17.97 -19.96
CA VAL A 370 -30.77 19.11 -19.21
C VAL A 370 -31.68 19.97 -20.08
N TRP A 371 -32.70 20.50 -19.42
CA TRP A 371 -33.83 21.11 -20.09
C TRP A 371 -33.97 22.59 -19.79
N TYR A 372 -34.25 23.34 -20.84
CA TYR A 372 -34.65 24.74 -20.78
C TYR A 372 -35.91 24.94 -21.62
N LYS A 373 -36.57 26.07 -21.46
CA LYS A 373 -37.74 26.43 -22.29
C LYS A 373 -37.81 27.93 -22.51
N PHE A 374 -38.38 28.36 -23.63
CA PHE A 374 -38.65 29.77 -23.89
C PHE A 374 -39.95 29.93 -24.67
N THR A 375 -40.59 31.08 -24.54
CA THR A 375 -41.71 31.45 -25.40
C THR A 375 -41.18 32.27 -26.55
N ALA A 376 -41.42 31.83 -27.79
CA ALA A 376 -40.88 32.48 -28.97
C ALA A 376 -41.46 33.91 -29.11
N THR A 377 -40.58 34.90 -29.15
CA THR A 377 -40.93 36.32 -29.39
C THR A 377 -40.79 36.75 -30.86
N ALA A 378 -40.30 35.83 -31.70
CA ALA A 378 -40.01 36.01 -33.12
C ALA A 378 -40.07 34.65 -33.82
N THR A 379 -40.17 34.64 -35.15
CA THR A 379 -40.19 33.40 -35.95
C THR A 379 -38.82 32.75 -36.10
N THR A 380 -37.77 33.44 -35.65
CA THR A 380 -36.39 32.96 -35.64
C THR A 380 -35.73 33.26 -34.29
N HIS A 381 -35.00 32.30 -33.74
CA HIS A 381 -34.23 32.43 -32.50
C HIS A 381 -32.86 31.78 -32.65
N THR A 382 -31.82 32.39 -32.10
CA THR A 382 -30.49 31.76 -32.01
C THR A 382 -30.28 31.25 -30.59
N VAL A 383 -29.94 29.97 -30.45
CA VAL A 383 -29.48 29.39 -29.18
C VAL A 383 -27.97 29.28 -29.24
N THR A 384 -27.31 29.80 -28.20
CA THR A 384 -25.85 29.84 -28.06
C THR A 384 -25.45 29.22 -26.72
N LEU A 385 -24.62 28.18 -26.76
CA LEU A 385 -23.91 27.59 -25.64
C LEU A 385 -22.53 28.24 -25.53
N THR A 386 -22.16 28.69 -24.33
CA THR A 386 -20.89 29.39 -24.08
C THR A 386 -19.90 28.58 -23.24
N GLY A 387 -20.26 27.33 -22.89
CA GLY A 387 -19.41 26.42 -22.14
C GLY A 387 -18.23 25.86 -22.94
N THR A 388 -17.30 25.19 -22.25
CA THR A 388 -16.13 24.56 -22.86
C THR A 388 -16.34 23.09 -23.24
N GLY A 389 -17.52 22.55 -22.97
CA GLY A 389 -17.87 21.18 -23.31
C GLY A 389 -18.31 21.04 -24.77
N ASP A 390 -18.36 19.78 -25.21
CA ASP A 390 -18.86 19.40 -26.52
C ASP A 390 -20.31 18.92 -26.36
N TYR A 391 -21.25 19.76 -26.76
CA TYR A 391 -22.66 19.63 -26.42
C TYR A 391 -23.53 19.66 -27.66
N VAL A 392 -24.57 18.84 -27.67
CA VAL A 392 -25.66 18.94 -28.63
C VAL A 392 -26.78 19.76 -28.01
N GLN A 393 -27.33 20.70 -28.78
CA GLN A 393 -28.54 21.44 -28.46
C GLN A 393 -29.66 21.06 -29.43
N GLU A 394 -30.86 20.84 -28.91
CA GLU A 394 -32.04 20.49 -29.70
C GLU A 394 -33.23 21.35 -29.29
N ILE A 395 -33.89 22.00 -30.25
CA ILE A 395 -35.18 22.65 -30.02
C ILE A 395 -36.30 21.66 -30.29
N LEU A 396 -37.21 21.54 -29.32
CA LEU A 396 -38.38 20.69 -29.40
C LEU A 396 -39.67 21.50 -29.17
N SER A 397 -40.75 21.06 -29.79
CA SER A 397 -42.10 21.61 -29.64
C SER A 397 -43.04 20.58 -29.03
N GLY A 398 -44.18 21.03 -28.51
CA GLY A 398 -45.19 20.16 -27.89
C GLY A 398 -45.14 20.22 -26.36
N SER A 399 -45.38 19.07 -25.71
CA SER A 399 -45.34 18.93 -24.25
C SER A 399 -44.28 17.90 -23.86
N CYS A 400 -43.82 17.89 -22.60
CA CYS A 400 -42.83 16.90 -22.14
C CYS A 400 -43.28 15.44 -22.31
N ALA A 401 -44.58 15.17 -22.47
CA ALA A 401 -45.12 13.84 -22.77
C ALA A 401 -45.11 13.48 -24.27
N ALA A 402 -44.98 14.49 -25.15
CA ALA A 402 -45.02 14.34 -26.61
C ALA A 402 -44.21 15.47 -27.27
N LEU A 403 -42.88 15.37 -27.18
CA LEU A 403 -41.97 16.33 -27.80
C LEU A 403 -41.70 15.95 -29.25
N THR A 404 -41.67 16.95 -30.12
CA THR A 404 -41.27 16.80 -31.52
C THR A 404 -40.08 17.70 -31.80
N SER A 405 -38.99 17.11 -32.29
CA SER A 405 -37.79 17.85 -32.69
C SER A 405 -38.12 18.84 -33.82
N VAL A 406 -37.78 20.11 -33.60
CA VAL A 406 -37.83 21.18 -34.60
C VAL A 406 -36.48 21.30 -35.30
N GLY A 407 -35.40 20.99 -34.59
CA GLY A 407 -34.07 20.86 -35.14
C GLY A 407 -33.01 20.78 -34.04
N TYR A 408 -31.79 20.43 -34.43
CA TYR A 408 -30.67 20.23 -33.50
C TYR A 408 -29.34 20.78 -34.04
N SER A 409 -28.37 20.98 -33.18
CA SER A 409 -27.02 21.46 -33.50
C SER A 409 -26.02 20.82 -32.56
N ASP A 410 -24.92 20.32 -33.10
CA ASP A 410 -23.68 20.09 -32.36
C ASP A 410 -22.86 21.40 -32.21
N PRO A 411 -22.78 22.28 -33.24
CA PRO A 411 -22.21 23.60 -33.04
C PRO A 411 -22.90 24.38 -31.91
N ASN A 412 -22.07 24.99 -31.06
CA ASN A 412 -22.47 25.80 -29.91
C ASN A 412 -23.37 26.99 -30.24
N ALA A 413 -23.59 27.34 -31.51
CA ALA A 413 -24.55 28.37 -31.90
C ALA A 413 -25.37 27.91 -33.11
N LYS A 414 -26.70 28.02 -33.04
CA LYS A 414 -27.59 27.74 -34.17
C LYS A 414 -28.80 28.66 -34.18
N THR A 415 -29.11 29.20 -35.35
CA THR A 415 -30.37 29.88 -35.62
C THR A 415 -31.43 28.87 -36.04
N TYR A 416 -32.52 28.84 -35.30
CA TYR A 416 -33.73 28.08 -35.59
C TYR A 416 -34.77 29.01 -36.21
N SER A 417 -35.45 28.55 -37.25
CA SER A 417 -36.47 29.31 -37.98
C SER A 417 -37.80 28.55 -38.02
N GLY A 418 -38.86 29.22 -38.44
CA GLY A 418 -40.20 28.62 -38.52
C GLY A 418 -40.89 28.48 -37.15
N LEU A 419 -40.42 29.21 -36.13
CA LEU A 419 -41.03 29.20 -34.80
C LEU A 419 -42.33 30.02 -34.81
N THR A 420 -43.33 29.58 -34.05
CA THR A 420 -44.61 30.30 -33.91
C THR A 420 -44.53 31.23 -32.71
N VAL A 421 -44.69 32.53 -32.94
CA VAL A 421 -44.66 33.55 -31.89
C VAL A 421 -45.73 33.26 -30.83
N GLY A 422 -45.36 33.36 -29.56
CA GLY A 422 -46.23 33.04 -28.42
C GLY A 422 -46.27 31.56 -28.04
N THR A 423 -45.66 30.67 -28.83
CA THR A 423 -45.56 29.24 -28.49
C THR A 423 -44.32 28.97 -27.63
N THR A 424 -44.46 28.11 -26.63
CA THR A 424 -43.34 27.63 -25.82
C THR A 424 -42.62 26.49 -26.52
N TYR A 425 -41.30 26.60 -26.59
CA TYR A 425 -40.38 25.58 -27.10
C TYR A 425 -39.45 25.14 -25.97
N PHE A 426 -38.99 23.89 -26.04
CA PHE A 426 -37.99 23.34 -25.14
C PHE A 426 -36.64 23.32 -25.82
N VAL A 427 -35.58 23.57 -25.05
CA VAL A 427 -34.19 23.37 -25.45
C VAL A 427 -33.63 22.23 -24.60
N ARG A 428 -33.30 21.12 -25.25
CA ARG A 428 -32.61 19.98 -24.66
C ARG A 428 -31.11 20.14 -24.94
N VAL A 429 -30.28 20.01 -23.91
CA VAL A 429 -28.82 20.05 -24.03
C VAL A 429 -28.24 18.79 -23.42
N TYR A 430 -27.33 18.12 -24.11
CA TYR A 430 -26.66 16.89 -23.68
C TYR A 430 -25.24 16.80 -24.28
N SER A 431 -24.42 15.89 -23.81
CA SER A 431 -23.05 15.72 -24.30
C SER A 431 -22.98 15.01 -25.66
N TYR A 432 -22.01 15.38 -26.51
CA TYR A 432 -21.85 14.69 -27.80
C TYR A 432 -21.39 13.23 -27.62
N ALA A 433 -20.48 12.98 -26.67
CA ALA A 433 -19.90 11.66 -26.42
C ALA A 433 -20.24 11.14 -25.03
N SER A 434 -20.44 9.83 -24.90
CA SER A 434 -20.71 9.11 -23.63
C SER A 434 -19.62 9.24 -22.56
N THR A 435 -18.47 9.82 -22.91
CA THR A 435 -17.43 10.22 -21.96
C THR A 435 -17.41 11.74 -21.93
N SER A 436 -17.82 12.32 -20.79
CA SER A 436 -17.87 13.78 -20.59
C SER A 436 -16.62 14.49 -21.13
N PRO A 437 -16.77 15.69 -21.74
CA PRO A 437 -15.64 16.44 -22.28
C PRO A 437 -14.58 16.61 -21.20
N GLN A 438 -13.44 15.95 -21.40
CA GLN A 438 -12.30 16.08 -20.52
C GLN A 438 -12.08 17.57 -20.28
N ARG A 439 -12.06 17.97 -19.02
CA ARG A 439 -11.36 19.20 -18.63
C ARG A 439 -9.96 18.98 -19.19
N ARG A 440 -9.65 19.59 -20.36
CA ARG A 440 -8.27 19.70 -20.82
C ARG A 440 -7.61 20.45 -19.68
N GLN A 441 -6.98 19.72 -18.78
CA GLN A 441 -5.95 20.29 -17.93
C GLN A 441 -4.96 20.84 -18.94
N ARG A 442 -5.01 22.15 -19.09
CA ARG A 442 -3.99 22.91 -19.78
C ARG A 442 -2.68 22.37 -19.20
N PRO A 443 -1.75 21.83 -20.01
CA PRO A 443 -0.39 21.66 -19.53
C PRO A 443 -0.01 23.02 -18.94
N SER A 444 0.46 23.04 -17.69
CA SER A 444 1.10 24.21 -17.12
C SER A 444 1.92 24.88 -18.22
N PRO A 445 1.83 26.21 -18.44
CA PRO A 445 2.57 26.84 -19.52
C PRO A 445 4.04 26.50 -19.30
N SER A 446 4.58 25.63 -20.15
CA SER A 446 6.00 25.31 -20.13
C SER A 446 6.71 26.64 -20.24
N ALA A 447 7.58 26.91 -19.27
CA ALA A 447 8.39 28.11 -19.25
C ALA A 447 8.96 28.36 -20.65
N SER A 448 8.59 29.51 -21.22
CA SER A 448 9.22 30.02 -22.44
C SER A 448 10.75 30.03 -22.22
N PRO A 449 11.55 29.53 -23.16
CA PRO A 449 12.99 29.50 -22.99
C PRO A 449 13.52 30.94 -22.96
N ARG A 450 13.96 31.39 -21.77
CA ARG A 450 14.73 32.63 -21.66
C ARG A 450 16.04 32.47 -22.44
N PRO A 451 16.43 33.46 -23.25
CA PRO A 451 17.65 33.39 -24.03
C PRO A 451 18.89 33.37 -23.12
N LEU A 452 19.78 32.43 -23.45
CA LEU A 452 21.09 32.25 -22.84
C LEU A 452 21.91 33.55 -22.95
N ARG A 453 22.07 34.28 -21.83
CA ARG A 453 23.07 35.35 -21.73
C ARG A 453 24.37 34.77 -21.19
N LEU A 454 25.32 34.54 -22.09
CA LEU A 454 26.71 34.22 -21.75
C LEU A 454 27.32 35.40 -20.98
N ARG A 455 27.66 35.16 -19.70
CA ARG A 455 28.44 36.09 -18.88
C ARG A 455 29.81 35.44 -18.63
N ARG A 456 30.87 35.99 -19.24
CA ARG A 456 32.27 35.66 -18.91
C ARG A 456 32.47 35.83 -17.39
N ARG A 457 32.99 34.80 -16.71
CA ARG A 457 33.62 34.95 -15.40
C ARG A 457 35.13 35.13 -15.58
N PRO A 458 35.77 36.01 -14.80
CA PRO A 458 37.21 36.19 -14.82
C PRO A 458 37.91 35.07 -14.07
N THR A 459 39.13 34.82 -14.53
CA THR A 459 40.21 34.02 -13.95
C THR A 459 40.33 34.17 -12.43
N THR A 460 40.42 33.03 -11.73
CA THR A 460 41.22 32.94 -10.51
C THR A 460 41.64 31.48 -10.30
N THR A 461 42.95 31.30 -10.37
CA THR A 461 43.72 30.10 -10.13
C THR A 461 43.59 29.67 -8.66
N ALA A 462 43.32 28.39 -8.40
CA ALA A 462 43.53 27.78 -7.10
C ALA A 462 44.23 26.44 -7.31
N LEU A 463 45.41 26.32 -6.70
CA LEU A 463 46.20 25.11 -6.52
C LEU A 463 45.40 24.06 -5.74
N VAL A 464 45.48 22.80 -6.16
CA VAL A 464 45.50 21.66 -5.23
C VAL A 464 46.58 20.69 -5.70
N GLN A 465 47.46 20.39 -4.76
CA GLN A 465 48.63 19.53 -4.83
C GLN A 465 48.23 18.16 -4.30
N LEU A 466 48.66 17.09 -4.97
CA LEU A 466 48.74 15.71 -4.47
C LEU A 466 50.25 15.38 -4.37
N PRO A 467 50.70 14.49 -3.48
CA PRO A 467 49.98 13.45 -2.73
C PRO A 467 49.57 13.82 -1.31
#